data_AF-A0A382KNZ0-F1
#
_entry.id   AF-A0A382KNZ0-F1
#
_cell.length_a   1.000
_cell.length_b   1.000
_cell.length_c   1.000
_cell.angle_alpha   90.00
_cell.angle_beta   90.00
_cell.angle_gamma   90.00
#
_symmetry.space_group_name_H-M   'P 1'
#
loop_
_entity.id
_entity.type
_entity.pdbx_description
1 polymer ?
#
loop_
_entity_poly.entity_id
_entity_poly.type
_entity_poly.pdbx_seq_one_letter_code
_entity_poly.pdbx_strand_id
1 'polypeptide(L)'
;MNRVVWIALILGAHVSYGANYSVVVSQETAKNEKWAKIVSVIREKHSAEVLHFKKSVEESLPALRKSFPRYACFIARPEETSKDFVKAIHRMTRRLDTDPYTDLFWGILTGHDAENALTVAKTSDPLVIRNSLACTEIALDRCERGKWFCELRKGHGVTKEQGGDVKDIKLPQDTTSRFVRELNEGKPDLFV
;
A
#
# COMPACT_ATOMS: atom_id res chain seq x y z
N MET A 1 21.43 52.87 16.01
CA MET A 1 21.47 51.77 17.01
C MET A 1 20.24 50.88 16.81
N ASN A 2 20.13 50.18 15.69
CA ASN A 2 20.78 48.88 15.37
C ASN A 2 20.18 47.66 16.09
N ARG A 3 18.89 47.65 16.47
CA ARG A 3 18.25 46.44 17.02
C ARG A 3 16.92 46.02 16.40
N VAL A 4 16.29 46.84 15.56
CA VAL A 4 14.96 46.52 14.99
C VAL A 4 15.05 45.88 13.59
N VAL A 5 16.21 45.96 12.93
CA VAL A 5 16.40 45.44 11.56
C VAL A 5 16.76 43.94 11.53
N TRP A 6 17.04 43.31 12.68
CA TRP A 6 17.52 41.92 12.75
C TRP A 6 16.45 40.86 13.02
N ILE A 7 15.17 41.22 13.15
CA ILE A 7 14.08 40.25 13.38
C ILE A 7 13.36 39.87 12.07
N ALA A 8 13.60 40.60 10.98
CA ALA A 8 12.97 40.31 9.68
C ALA A 8 13.72 39.27 8.81
N LEU A 9 14.82 38.69 9.28
CA LEU A 9 15.75 37.90 8.46
C LEU A 9 15.81 36.39 8.79
N ILE A 10 14.86 35.86 9.58
CA ILE A 10 14.78 34.42 9.91
C ILE A 10 13.38 33.82 9.58
N LEU A 11 12.59 34.47 8.73
CA LEU A 11 11.38 33.86 8.12
C LEU A 11 11.58 33.50 6.64
N GLY A 12 12.85 33.26 6.27
CA GLY A 12 13.25 32.75 4.95
C GLY A 12 13.65 31.28 4.96
N ALA A 13 13.28 30.51 5.99
CA ALA A 13 13.27 29.07 5.85
C ALA A 13 12.13 28.74 4.89
N HIS A 14 12.42 28.78 3.60
CA HIS A 14 11.75 27.91 2.65
C HIS A 14 11.98 26.50 3.17
N VAL A 15 11.08 26.04 4.05
CA VAL A 15 10.72 24.65 4.05
C VAL A 15 10.20 24.44 2.64
N SER A 16 11.12 24.07 1.75
CA SER A 16 10.76 23.48 0.47
C SER A 16 10.06 22.20 0.88
N TYR A 17 8.76 22.32 1.12
CA TYR A 17 7.86 21.19 1.27
C TYR A 17 7.81 20.62 -0.14
N GLY A 18 8.86 19.88 -0.52
CA GLY A 18 8.81 19.00 -1.69
C GLY A 18 7.54 18.19 -1.52
N ALA A 19 6.77 18.03 -2.60
CA ALA A 19 5.55 17.26 -2.55
C ALA A 19 5.88 15.92 -1.90
N ASN A 20 5.35 15.69 -0.69
CA ASN A 20 5.71 14.52 0.10
C ASN A 20 5.16 13.23 -0.54
N TYR A 21 4.35 13.40 -1.59
CA TYR A 21 3.65 12.38 -2.32
C TYR A 21 3.70 12.72 -3.82
N SER A 22 4.09 11.76 -4.65
CA SER A 22 4.00 11.86 -6.10
C SER A 22 3.06 10.79 -6.64
N VAL A 23 2.27 11.15 -7.66
CA VAL A 23 1.54 10.21 -8.49
C VAL A 23 2.29 10.07 -9.80
N VAL A 24 2.60 8.84 -10.21
CA VAL A 24 3.23 8.56 -11.50
C VAL A 24 2.26 7.76 -12.34
N VAL A 25 1.95 8.24 -13.54
CA VAL A 25 0.93 7.64 -14.42
C VAL A 25 1.31 7.76 -15.90
N SER A 26 0.96 6.76 -16.71
CA SER A 26 1.17 6.85 -18.16
C SER A 26 0.29 7.94 -18.76
N GLN A 27 0.74 8.58 -19.84
CA GLN A 27 -0.10 9.55 -20.57
C GLN A 27 -1.37 8.91 -21.12
N GLU A 28 -1.33 7.62 -21.47
CA GLU A 28 -2.50 6.89 -21.97
C GLU A 28 -3.54 6.69 -20.85
N THR A 29 -3.09 6.25 -19.67
CA THR A 29 -3.96 6.04 -18.51
C THR A 29 -4.51 7.36 -17.98
N ALA A 30 -3.72 8.43 -18.00
CA ALA A 30 -4.18 9.76 -17.62
C ALA A 30 -5.24 10.34 -18.58
N LYS A 31 -5.25 9.91 -19.86
CA LYS A 31 -6.26 10.32 -20.85
C LYS A 31 -7.53 9.48 -20.78
N ASN A 32 -7.49 8.31 -20.16
CA ASN A 32 -8.69 7.50 -19.97
C ASN A 32 -9.58 8.15 -18.89
N GLU A 33 -10.81 8.52 -19.26
CA GLU A 33 -11.72 9.26 -18.39
C GLU A 33 -11.99 8.59 -17.04
N LYS A 34 -12.05 7.25 -17.00
CA LYS A 34 -12.29 6.51 -15.75
C LYS A 34 -11.06 6.54 -14.86
N TRP A 35 -9.87 6.38 -15.43
CA TRP A 35 -8.61 6.36 -14.67
C TRP A 35 -8.13 7.76 -14.27
N ALA A 36 -8.44 8.79 -15.06
CA ALA A 36 -8.19 10.18 -14.70
C ALA A 36 -8.87 10.59 -13.39
N LYS A 37 -10.04 10.00 -13.07
CA LYS A 37 -10.72 10.21 -11.77
C LYS A 37 -9.90 9.68 -10.60
N ILE A 38 -9.24 8.53 -10.77
CA ILE A 38 -8.39 7.91 -9.75
C ILE A 38 -7.17 8.80 -9.48
N VAL A 39 -6.52 9.28 -10.54
CA VAL A 39 -5.42 10.25 -10.44
C VAL A 39 -5.86 11.49 -9.67
N SER A 40 -7.04 12.03 -10.00
CA SER A 40 -7.58 13.23 -9.33
C SER A 40 -7.84 12.99 -7.84
N VAL A 41 -8.43 11.85 -7.48
CA VAL A 41 -8.70 11.46 -6.08
C VAL A 41 -7.40 11.36 -5.28
N ILE A 42 -6.38 10.65 -5.78
CA ILE A 42 -5.10 10.49 -5.06
C ILE A 42 -4.36 11.83 -4.97
N ARG A 43 -4.38 12.63 -6.05
CA ARG A 43 -3.82 13.98 -6.08
C ARG A 43 -4.44 14.85 -4.99
N GLU A 44 -5.76 14.90 -4.91
CA GLU A 44 -6.48 15.71 -3.91
C GLU A 44 -6.25 15.20 -2.50
N LYS A 45 -6.34 13.89 -2.29
CA LYS A 45 -6.18 13.24 -0.97
C LYS A 45 -4.80 13.49 -0.35
N HIS A 46 -3.76 13.52 -1.17
CA HIS A 46 -2.37 13.64 -0.70
C HIS A 46 -1.67 14.94 -1.12
N SER A 47 -2.38 15.87 -1.77
CA SER A 47 -1.78 17.06 -2.40
C SER A 47 -0.58 16.69 -3.28
N ALA A 48 -0.72 15.60 -4.05
CA ALA A 48 0.39 14.97 -4.74
C ALA A 48 0.78 15.69 -6.04
N GLU A 49 2.07 15.69 -6.37
CA GLU A 49 2.55 16.07 -7.70
C GLU A 49 2.23 14.95 -8.69
N VAL A 50 1.64 15.27 -9.85
CA VAL A 50 1.34 14.28 -10.88
C VAL A 50 2.41 14.31 -11.97
N LEU A 51 3.13 13.19 -12.10
CA LEU A 51 4.17 12.94 -13.09
C LEU A 51 3.63 12.04 -14.20
N HIS A 52 3.89 12.42 -15.45
CA HIS A 52 3.46 11.67 -16.61
C HIS A 52 4.66 11.05 -17.34
N PHE A 53 4.53 9.79 -17.75
CA PHE A 53 5.47 9.15 -18.66
C PHE A 53 4.76 8.69 -19.93
N LYS A 54 5.50 8.55 -21.04
CA LYS A 54 4.91 8.15 -22.33
C LYS A 54 5.19 6.69 -22.67
N LYS A 55 6.45 6.25 -22.62
CA LYS A 55 6.83 4.88 -23.03
C LYS A 55 7.31 4.06 -21.84
N SER A 56 8.12 4.64 -20.97
CA SER A 56 8.71 3.95 -19.83
C SER A 56 8.51 4.75 -18.56
N VAL A 57 8.17 4.06 -17.46
CA VAL A 57 8.07 4.67 -16.13
C VAL A 57 9.38 5.34 -15.69
N GLU A 58 10.52 4.88 -16.23
CA GLU A 58 11.85 5.45 -16.01
C GLU A 58 11.98 6.91 -16.47
N GLU A 59 11.11 7.37 -17.37
CA GLU A 59 11.04 8.79 -17.77
C GLU A 59 10.70 9.70 -16.58
N SER A 60 10.08 9.14 -15.52
CA SER A 60 9.78 9.89 -14.28
C SER A 60 10.98 10.05 -13.34
N LEU A 61 12.07 9.28 -13.52
CA LEU A 61 13.21 9.29 -12.60
C LEU A 61 13.84 10.68 -12.40
N PRO A 62 14.08 11.51 -13.44
CA PRO A 62 14.64 12.85 -13.23
C PRO A 62 13.74 13.75 -12.38
N ALA A 63 12.42 13.64 -12.54
CA ALA A 63 11.46 14.40 -11.75
C ALA A 63 11.42 13.89 -10.30
N LEU A 64 11.39 12.58 -10.10
CA LEU A 64 11.45 11.95 -8.78
C LEU A 64 12.74 12.28 -8.02
N ARG A 65 13.89 12.36 -8.70
CA ARG A 65 15.16 12.83 -8.13
C ARG A 65 15.08 14.28 -7.67
N LYS A 66 14.39 15.12 -8.46
CA LYS A 66 14.27 16.56 -8.17
C LYS A 66 13.33 16.82 -6.99
N SER A 67 12.20 16.10 -6.91
CA SER A 67 11.22 16.30 -5.84
C SER A 67 11.54 15.48 -4.58
N PHE A 68 12.27 14.37 -4.73
CA PHE A 68 12.66 13.43 -3.67
C PHE A 68 11.50 13.11 -2.69
N PRO A 69 10.36 12.62 -3.20
CA PRO A 69 9.15 12.48 -2.40
C PRO A 69 9.29 11.30 -1.43
N ARG A 70 8.67 11.40 -0.24
CA ARG A 70 8.61 10.27 0.70
C ARG A 70 7.73 9.12 0.19
N TYR A 71 6.69 9.45 -0.57
CA TYR A 71 5.74 8.49 -1.13
C TYR A 71 5.59 8.64 -2.64
N ALA A 72 5.47 7.52 -3.36
CA ALA A 72 5.06 7.50 -4.76
C ALA A 72 3.97 6.46 -5.03
N CYS A 73 2.85 6.91 -5.58
CA CYS A 73 1.78 6.04 -6.07
C CYS A 73 1.87 5.92 -7.59
N PHE A 74 2.09 4.71 -8.07
CA PHE A 74 2.10 4.41 -9.51
C PHE A 74 0.69 3.97 -9.91
N ILE A 75 -0.04 4.82 -10.63
CA ILE A 75 -1.40 4.48 -11.09
C ILE A 75 -1.28 3.84 -12.47
N ALA A 76 -1.75 2.61 -12.60
CA ALA A 76 -1.62 1.83 -13.83
C ALA A 76 -2.84 0.93 -14.05
N ARG A 77 -3.21 0.78 -15.32
CA ARG A 77 -4.23 -0.19 -15.72
C ARG A 77 -3.73 -1.63 -15.53
N PRO A 78 -4.62 -2.63 -15.39
CA PRO A 78 -4.23 -4.04 -15.31
C PRO A 78 -3.31 -4.46 -16.46
N GLU A 79 -3.58 -3.98 -17.67
CA GLU A 79 -2.83 -4.33 -18.88
C GLU A 79 -1.41 -3.73 -18.88
N GLU A 80 -1.19 -2.64 -18.15
CA GLU A 80 0.13 -1.99 -18.00
C GLU A 80 0.97 -2.61 -16.87
N THR A 81 0.33 -3.31 -15.93
CA THR A 81 0.95 -3.79 -14.68
C THR A 81 1.67 -5.13 -14.89
N SER A 82 2.62 -5.15 -15.83
CA SER A 82 3.41 -6.34 -16.15
C SER A 82 4.53 -6.60 -15.12
N LYS A 83 5.11 -7.81 -15.14
CA LYS A 83 6.29 -8.14 -14.31
C LYS A 83 7.46 -7.18 -14.56
N ASP A 84 7.65 -6.74 -15.79
CA ASP A 84 8.76 -5.85 -16.14
C ASP A 84 8.48 -4.40 -15.71
N PHE A 85 7.22 -3.97 -15.72
CA PHE A 85 6.80 -2.70 -15.13
C PHE A 85 7.10 -2.66 -13.62
N VAL A 86 6.72 -3.71 -12.87
CA VAL A 86 7.00 -3.82 -11.44
C VAL A 86 8.51 -3.82 -11.16
N LYS A 87 9.30 -4.57 -11.94
CA LYS A 87 10.78 -4.60 -11.82
C LYS A 87 11.39 -3.23 -12.09
N ALA A 88 10.90 -2.50 -13.11
CA ALA A 88 11.38 -1.17 -13.44
C ALA A 88 11.15 -0.22 -12.27
N ILE A 89 9.94 -0.17 -11.70
CA ILE A 89 9.64 0.65 -10.51
C ILE A 89 10.52 0.27 -9.33
N HIS A 90 10.62 -1.03 -9.02
CA HIS A 90 11.44 -1.51 -7.91
C HIS A 90 12.91 -1.10 -8.02
N ARG A 91 13.49 -1.12 -9.23
CA ARG A 91 14.88 -0.70 -9.48
C ARG A 91 15.03 0.83 -9.52
N MET A 92 14.04 1.53 -10.04
CA MET A 92 14.05 3.00 -10.16
C MET A 92 13.98 3.69 -8.80
N THR A 93 13.20 3.13 -7.87
CA THR A 93 13.03 3.65 -6.51
C THR A 93 14.24 3.44 -5.59
N ARG A 94 15.38 2.96 -6.11
CA ARG A 94 16.70 2.85 -5.43
C ARG A 94 17.79 3.64 -6.14
N ARG A 95 17.37 4.59 -6.96
CA ARG A 95 18.25 5.37 -7.85
C ARG A 95 17.91 6.84 -7.76
N LEU A 96 17.10 7.29 -6.80
CA LEU A 96 16.92 8.71 -6.56
C LEU A 96 18.21 9.32 -6.00
N ASP A 97 18.97 8.56 -5.20
CA ASP A 97 20.34 8.89 -4.83
C ASP A 97 21.35 7.79 -5.26
N THR A 98 22.50 7.74 -4.58
CA THR A 98 23.65 6.89 -4.91
C THR A 98 23.77 5.64 -4.03
N ASP A 99 22.97 5.51 -2.98
CA ASP A 99 23.02 4.38 -2.08
C ASP A 99 22.17 3.19 -2.60
N PRO A 100 22.28 1.97 -2.02
CA PRO A 100 21.60 0.79 -2.54
C PRO A 100 20.16 0.61 -2.02
N TYR A 101 19.70 1.47 -1.11
CA TYR A 101 18.42 1.34 -0.42
C TYR A 101 17.27 1.95 -1.21
N THR A 102 16.04 1.69 -0.78
CA THR A 102 14.86 2.26 -1.43
C THR A 102 14.65 3.68 -0.91
N ASP A 103 14.61 4.63 -1.83
CA ASP A 103 14.59 6.07 -1.55
C ASP A 103 13.21 6.59 -1.10
N LEU A 104 12.14 5.83 -1.40
CA LEU A 104 10.76 6.22 -1.13
C LEU A 104 9.84 5.02 -0.84
N PHE A 105 8.72 5.27 -0.17
CA PHE A 105 7.64 4.30 -0.02
C PHE A 105 6.79 4.29 -1.29
N TRP A 106 6.57 3.13 -1.89
CA TRP A 106 5.79 3.05 -3.12
C TRP A 106 4.78 1.92 -3.14
N GLY A 107 3.79 2.10 -4.00
CA GLY A 107 2.83 1.06 -4.37
C GLY A 107 2.27 1.33 -5.75
N ILE A 108 1.78 0.27 -6.40
CA ILE A 108 1.02 0.38 -7.64
C ILE A 108 -0.46 0.35 -7.26
N LEU A 109 -1.18 1.41 -7.61
CA LEU A 109 -2.63 1.45 -7.49
C LEU A 109 -3.24 1.00 -8.81
N THR A 110 -3.80 -0.20 -8.77
CA THR A 110 -4.55 -0.82 -9.87
C THR A 110 -5.80 -1.51 -9.29
N GLY A 111 -6.63 -2.08 -10.14
CA GLY A 111 -7.83 -2.82 -9.74
C GLY A 111 -8.31 -3.71 -10.88
N HIS A 112 -9.21 -4.64 -10.62
CA HIS A 112 -9.78 -5.50 -11.68
C HIS A 112 -10.30 -4.66 -12.87
N ASP A 113 -10.89 -3.52 -12.54
CA ASP A 113 -11.27 -2.45 -13.45
C ASP A 113 -11.05 -1.08 -12.79
N ALA A 114 -11.42 -0.02 -13.49
CA ALA A 114 -11.28 1.36 -13.00
C ALA A 114 -12.21 1.68 -11.81
N GLU A 115 -13.36 1.03 -11.69
CA GLU A 115 -14.31 1.28 -10.59
C GLU A 115 -13.80 0.66 -9.29
N ASN A 116 -13.26 -0.56 -9.37
CA ASN A 116 -12.57 -1.21 -8.27
C ASN A 116 -11.35 -0.38 -7.82
N ALA A 117 -10.50 0.07 -8.75
CA ALA A 117 -9.36 0.92 -8.43
C ALA A 117 -9.78 2.28 -7.80
N LEU A 118 -10.87 2.88 -8.28
CA LEU A 118 -11.43 4.10 -7.70
C LEU A 118 -11.96 3.88 -6.27
N THR A 119 -12.56 2.73 -5.99
CA THR A 119 -13.02 2.35 -4.65
C THR A 119 -11.83 2.29 -3.68
N VAL A 120 -10.73 1.64 -4.09
CA VAL A 120 -9.48 1.61 -3.32
C VAL A 120 -8.94 3.02 -3.09
N ALA A 121 -8.90 3.87 -4.13
CA ALA A 121 -8.40 5.25 -4.01
C ALA A 121 -9.19 6.10 -2.99
N LYS A 122 -10.52 5.97 -3.01
CA LYS A 122 -11.43 6.73 -2.12
C LYS A 122 -11.42 6.21 -0.69
N THR A 123 -11.06 4.95 -0.47
CA THR A 123 -11.06 4.34 0.86
C THR A 123 -10.12 5.12 1.78
N SER A 124 -10.69 5.68 2.85
CA SER A 124 -9.96 6.46 3.86
C SER A 124 -10.16 5.91 5.26
N ASP A 125 -11.15 5.03 5.43
CA ASP A 125 -11.34 4.29 6.66
C ASP A 125 -10.15 3.34 6.89
N PRO A 126 -9.63 3.25 8.11
CA PRO A 126 -8.56 2.33 8.43
C PRO A 126 -9.05 0.88 8.30
N LEU A 127 -8.19 0.00 7.79
CA LEU A 127 -8.40 -1.44 7.89
C LEU A 127 -8.21 -1.85 9.35
N VAL A 128 -9.29 -2.24 10.03
CA VAL A 128 -9.24 -2.73 11.41
C VAL A 128 -9.44 -4.23 11.43
N ILE A 129 -8.36 -4.97 11.69
CA ILE A 129 -8.36 -6.43 11.78
C ILE A 129 -8.74 -6.85 13.19
N ARG A 130 -9.85 -7.56 13.34
CA ARG A 130 -10.34 -8.10 14.62
C ARG A 130 -10.41 -9.62 14.62
N ASN A 131 -10.78 -10.20 13.48
CA ASN A 131 -10.85 -11.64 13.27
C ASN A 131 -9.81 -12.09 12.25
N SER A 132 -8.83 -12.87 12.68
CA SER A 132 -7.77 -13.40 11.81
C SER A 132 -7.95 -14.90 11.60
N LEU A 133 -7.76 -15.35 10.36
CA LEU A 133 -7.68 -16.75 10.00
C LEU A 133 -6.32 -17.02 9.34
N ALA A 134 -5.66 -18.12 9.65
CA ALA A 134 -4.38 -18.43 9.00
C ALA A 134 -4.15 -19.93 8.79
N CYS A 135 -3.34 -20.25 7.78
CA CYS A 135 -2.76 -21.58 7.57
C CYS A 135 -1.42 -21.76 8.28
N THR A 136 -0.81 -20.64 8.71
CA THR A 136 0.41 -20.64 9.49
C THR A 136 0.17 -20.10 10.89
N GLU A 137 1.10 -20.36 11.80
CA GLU A 137 1.02 -19.82 13.14
C GLU A 137 1.06 -18.29 13.10
N ILE A 138 0.07 -17.67 13.74
CA ILE A 138 0.03 -16.24 14.01
C ILE A 138 -0.11 -16.01 15.51
N ALA A 139 0.41 -14.87 15.96
CA ALA A 139 0.37 -14.45 17.36
C ALA A 139 -1.08 -14.06 17.76
N LEU A 140 -1.93 -15.06 18.06
CA LEU A 140 -3.34 -14.84 18.41
C LEU A 140 -3.51 -14.04 19.70
N ASP A 141 -2.50 -13.99 20.57
CA ASP A 141 -2.46 -13.08 21.72
C ASP A 141 -2.58 -11.60 21.30
N ARG A 142 -2.12 -11.26 20.08
CA ARG A 142 -2.23 -9.93 19.47
C ARG A 142 -3.51 -9.71 18.66
N CYS A 143 -4.31 -10.75 18.43
CA CYS A 143 -5.59 -10.67 17.74
C CYS A 143 -6.72 -10.51 18.77
N GLU A 144 -7.81 -9.82 18.41
CA GLU A 144 -9.00 -9.79 19.25
C GLU A 144 -9.68 -11.16 19.30
N ARG A 145 -9.80 -11.81 18.14
CA ARG A 145 -10.16 -13.22 17.96
C ARG A 145 -9.51 -13.79 16.71
N GLY A 146 -9.46 -15.10 16.58
CA GLY A 146 -8.96 -15.73 15.37
C GLY A 146 -8.66 -17.21 15.51
N LYS A 147 -8.30 -17.82 14.39
CA LYS A 147 -7.96 -19.23 14.28
C LYS A 147 -6.76 -19.39 13.38
N TRP A 148 -5.91 -20.36 13.70
CA TRP A 148 -4.97 -20.87 12.71
C TRP A 148 -4.91 -22.38 12.76
N PHE A 149 -4.78 -22.98 11.58
CA PHE A 149 -4.71 -24.43 11.43
C PHE A 149 -3.27 -24.78 11.07
N CYS A 150 -2.65 -25.68 11.83
CA CYS A 150 -1.22 -25.93 11.70
C CYS A 150 -0.89 -26.73 10.44
N GLU A 151 -0.10 -26.14 9.55
CA GLU A 151 0.49 -26.87 8.42
C GLU A 151 1.55 -27.89 8.83
N LEU A 152 2.21 -27.68 9.97
CA LEU A 152 3.36 -28.50 10.39
C LEU A 152 2.99 -29.65 11.33
N ARG A 153 1.89 -29.53 12.08
CA ARG A 153 1.44 -30.53 13.05
C ARG A 153 0.06 -31.03 12.67
N LYS A 154 0.02 -32.29 12.23
CA LYS A 154 -1.20 -32.95 11.79
C LYS A 154 -2.29 -32.89 12.87
N GLY A 155 -3.47 -32.42 12.48
CA GLY A 155 -4.65 -32.36 13.35
C GLY A 155 -4.54 -31.34 14.48
N HIS A 156 -3.60 -30.40 14.39
CA HIS A 156 -3.43 -29.34 15.35
C HIS A 156 -3.90 -28.01 14.77
N GLY A 157 -4.56 -27.21 15.58
CA GLY A 157 -4.78 -25.80 15.33
C GLY A 157 -4.95 -25.07 16.65
N VAL A 158 -5.15 -23.76 16.56
CA VAL A 158 -5.34 -22.90 17.71
C VAL A 158 -6.47 -21.92 17.42
N THR A 159 -7.26 -21.62 18.45
CA THR A 159 -8.34 -20.65 18.38
C THR A 159 -8.24 -19.66 19.53
N LYS A 160 -8.77 -18.46 19.31
CA LYS A 160 -9.03 -17.46 20.33
C LYS A 160 -10.38 -16.83 20.06
N GLU A 161 -11.26 -16.90 21.05
CA GLU A 161 -12.51 -16.15 21.06
C GLU A 161 -12.29 -14.75 21.66
N GLN A 162 -13.19 -13.81 21.36
CA GLN A 162 -13.10 -12.45 21.87
C GLN A 162 -13.08 -12.42 23.40
N GLY A 163 -12.04 -11.80 23.98
CA GLY A 163 -11.85 -11.74 25.43
C GLY A 163 -11.46 -13.06 26.09
N GLY A 164 -11.24 -14.12 25.31
CA GLY A 164 -10.82 -15.43 25.80
C GLY A 164 -9.32 -15.68 25.64
N ASP A 165 -8.86 -16.73 26.30
CA ASP A 165 -7.50 -17.24 26.15
C ASP A 165 -7.33 -18.02 24.85
N VAL A 166 -6.06 -18.08 24.41
CA VAL A 166 -5.62 -18.91 23.30
C VAL A 166 -5.72 -20.39 23.68
N LYS A 167 -6.33 -21.21 22.80
CA LYS A 167 -6.59 -22.63 23.07
C LYS A 167 -6.24 -23.50 21.88
N ASP A 168 -5.59 -24.63 22.17
CA ASP A 168 -5.38 -25.67 21.18
C ASP A 168 -6.70 -26.35 20.80
N ILE A 169 -6.86 -26.64 19.51
CA ILE A 169 -7.98 -27.39 18.96
C ILE A 169 -7.47 -28.59 18.15
N LYS A 170 -8.22 -29.70 18.24
CA LYS A 170 -8.01 -30.86 17.38
C LYS A 170 -8.75 -30.68 16.07
N LEU A 171 -8.03 -30.83 14.97
CA LEU A 171 -8.52 -30.70 13.61
C LEU A 171 -8.53 -32.06 12.90
N PRO A 172 -9.42 -32.25 11.90
CA PRO A 172 -9.29 -33.35 10.96
C PRO A 172 -7.96 -33.25 10.19
N GLN A 173 -7.56 -34.36 9.56
CA GLN A 173 -6.37 -34.36 8.70
C GLN A 173 -6.53 -33.42 7.50
N ASP A 174 -7.72 -33.37 6.91
CA ASP A 174 -8.05 -32.44 5.84
C ASP A 174 -8.85 -31.26 6.42
N THR A 175 -8.23 -30.08 6.41
CA THR A 175 -8.82 -28.83 6.89
C THR A 175 -9.42 -27.98 5.76
N THR A 176 -9.38 -28.43 4.50
CA THR A 176 -9.84 -27.67 3.32
C THR A 176 -11.30 -27.24 3.47
N SER A 177 -12.19 -28.18 3.78
CA SER A 177 -13.61 -27.89 4.00
C SER A 177 -13.86 -26.95 5.18
N ARG A 178 -12.98 -26.97 6.19
CA ARG A 178 -13.04 -26.03 7.31
C ARG A 178 -12.61 -24.63 6.90
N PHE A 179 -11.52 -24.49 6.13
CA PHE A 179 -11.13 -23.18 5.60
C PHE A 179 -12.21 -22.56 4.73
N VAL A 180 -12.82 -23.34 3.84
CA VAL A 180 -13.95 -22.88 3.03
C VAL A 180 -15.10 -22.38 3.92
N ARG A 181 -15.40 -23.11 5.00
CA ARG A 181 -16.41 -22.69 5.97
C ARG A 181 -16.02 -21.39 6.68
N GLU A 182 -14.82 -21.30 7.24
CA GLU A 182 -14.37 -20.12 7.98
C GLU A 182 -14.28 -18.88 7.08
N LEU A 183 -13.84 -19.02 5.83
CA LEU A 183 -13.80 -17.91 4.87
C LEU A 183 -15.21 -17.42 4.49
N ASN A 184 -16.16 -18.33 4.29
CA ASN A 184 -17.53 -17.97 3.88
C ASN A 184 -18.41 -17.50 5.04
N GLU A 185 -18.37 -18.20 6.17
CA GLU A 185 -19.24 -17.97 7.34
C GLU A 185 -18.57 -17.06 8.37
N GLY A 186 -17.30 -17.33 8.67
CA GLY A 186 -16.52 -16.60 9.67
C GLY A 186 -16.05 -15.21 9.20
N LYS A 187 -15.97 -15.01 7.88
CA LYS A 187 -15.61 -13.75 7.21
C LYS A 187 -14.46 -13.03 7.92
N PRO A 188 -13.28 -13.67 8.00
CA PRO A 188 -12.15 -13.07 8.67
C PRO A 188 -11.77 -11.76 7.99
N ASP A 189 -11.33 -10.79 8.78
CA ASP A 189 -10.83 -9.50 8.28
C ASP A 189 -9.47 -9.66 7.60
N LEU A 190 -8.72 -10.69 8.01
CA LEU A 190 -7.41 -11.06 7.47
C LEU A 190 -7.30 -12.58 7.32
N PHE A 191 -6.84 -13.03 6.16
CA PHE A 191 -6.40 -14.40 5.92
C PHE A 191 -4.90 -14.40 5.62
N VAL A 192 -4.13 -15.25 6.32
CA VAL A 192 -2.66 -15.38 6.18
C VAL A 192 -2.27 -16.77 5.71
#